data_AF-A0A1V5AWL7-F1
#
_entry.id   AF-A0A1V5AWL7-F1
#
_cell.length_a   1.000
_cell.length_b   1.000
_cell.length_c   1.000
_cell.angle_alpha   90.00
_cell.angle_beta   90.00
_cell.angle_gamma   90.00
#
_symmetry.space_group_name_H-M   'P 1'
#
loop_
_entity.id
_entity.type
_entity.pdbx_description
1 polymer ?
#
loop_
_entity_poly.entity_id
_entity_poly.type
_entity_poly.pdbx_seq_one_letter_code
_entity_poly.pdbx_strand_id
1 'polypeptide(L)'
;MESPRTLAPPISIPNPYYAKVDPWLDHSIFGVESLIGSGILRRYDTRVFDCSEMAAYLEWMLEKHGFDTKICLADNFDNDYVGHAWVAVDIPPRRYYVEPTAVNPGGFIFSTIKPYDGNYKDYGRYDGIYDDIYEATKNNPVSEFDWWNDPQLAYKLKESQGGN
;
A
#
# COMPACT_ATOMS: atom_id res chain seq x y z
N MET A 1 4.11 -6.28 -40.21
CA MET A 1 3.52 -5.57 -39.05
C MET A 1 3.93 -6.36 -37.84
N GLU A 2 4.93 -5.88 -37.10
CA GLU A 2 5.31 -6.51 -35.83
C GLU A 2 4.22 -6.19 -34.80
N SER A 3 3.70 -7.22 -34.14
CA SER A 3 2.81 -7.06 -32.99
C SER A 3 3.50 -6.22 -31.90
N PRO A 4 2.77 -5.38 -31.14
CA PRO A 4 3.37 -4.71 -30.00
C PRO A 4 3.87 -5.78 -29.03
N ARG A 5 5.16 -5.74 -28.69
CA ARG A 5 5.70 -6.56 -27.61
C ARG A 5 4.99 -6.12 -26.34
N THR A 6 4.02 -6.92 -25.88
CA THR A 6 3.53 -6.86 -24.51
C THR A 6 4.74 -7.12 -23.63
N LEU A 7 5.35 -6.07 -23.09
CA LEU A 7 6.39 -6.19 -22.10
C LEU A 7 5.73 -6.90 -20.92
N ALA A 8 6.13 -8.16 -20.66
CA ALA A 8 5.71 -8.84 -19.46
C ALA A 8 6.09 -7.97 -18.26
N PRO A 9 5.19 -7.76 -17.28
CA PRO A 9 5.54 -7.03 -16.08
C PRO A 9 6.78 -7.68 -15.45
N PRO A 10 7.77 -6.90 -14.96
CA PRO A 10 8.93 -7.44 -14.29
C PRO A 10 8.50 -8.37 -13.14
N ILE A 11 8.99 -9.61 -13.20
CA ILE A 11 8.64 -10.73 -12.29
C ILE A 11 9.35 -10.58 -10.92
N SER A 12 10.04 -9.47 -10.67
CA SER A 12 10.92 -9.29 -9.52
C SER A 12 10.71 -7.97 -8.81
N ILE A 13 10.69 -8.01 -7.49
CA ILE A 13 10.68 -6.83 -6.62
C ILE A 13 11.91 -5.95 -6.94
N PRO A 14 11.74 -4.62 -7.12
CA PRO A 14 12.84 -3.69 -7.34
C PRO A 14 13.92 -3.79 -6.28
N ASN A 15 15.18 -3.61 -6.67
CA ASN A 15 16.32 -3.66 -5.75
C ASN A 15 17.24 -2.43 -5.96
N PRO A 16 17.44 -1.57 -4.93
CA PRO A 16 16.78 -1.61 -3.62
C PRO A 16 15.31 -1.21 -3.72
N TYR A 17 14.43 -1.89 -2.96
CA TYR A 17 13.02 -1.52 -2.86
C TYR A 17 12.89 -0.23 -2.02
N TYR A 18 13.49 -0.20 -0.84
CA TYR A 18 13.61 1.00 0.01
C TYR A 18 14.88 1.78 -0.31
N ALA A 19 14.83 2.67 -1.31
CA ALA A 19 16.06 3.27 -1.86
C ALA A 19 16.49 4.62 -1.27
N LYS A 20 15.65 5.25 -0.44
CA LYS A 20 15.98 6.49 0.29
C LYS A 20 15.00 6.64 1.45
N VAL A 21 15.54 6.67 2.67
CA VAL A 21 14.77 7.00 3.86
C VAL A 21 14.70 8.52 3.96
N ASP A 22 13.49 9.06 4.02
CA ASP A 22 13.21 10.48 4.18
C ASP A 22 12.28 10.66 5.38
N PRO A 23 12.83 10.69 6.61
CA PRO A 23 12.00 10.60 7.82
C PRO A 23 10.95 11.71 7.89
N TRP A 24 9.71 11.33 8.13
CA TRP A 24 8.65 12.28 8.42
C TRP A 24 8.72 12.72 9.88
N LEU A 25 8.45 14.00 10.16
CA LEU A 25 8.68 14.54 11.50
C LEU A 25 7.64 14.08 12.54
N ASP A 26 6.42 13.80 12.10
CA ASP A 26 5.30 13.42 12.97
C ASP A 26 4.93 11.94 12.77
N HIS A 27 5.30 11.08 13.73
CA HIS A 27 4.94 9.65 13.67
C HIS A 27 3.62 9.32 14.39
N SER A 28 2.72 10.31 14.53
CA SER A 28 1.35 10.08 15.00
C SER A 28 0.41 9.70 13.85
N ILE A 29 -0.83 9.33 14.18
CA ILE A 29 -1.86 9.06 13.17
C ILE A 29 -2.15 10.30 12.29
N PHE A 30 -2.00 11.52 12.84
CA PHE A 30 -2.13 12.74 12.06
C PHE A 30 -0.96 12.94 11.09
N GLY A 31 0.23 12.44 11.46
CA GLY A 31 1.38 12.40 10.59
C GLY A 31 1.18 11.47 9.40
N VAL A 32 0.62 10.28 9.64
CA VAL A 32 0.17 9.35 8.58
C VAL A 32 -0.83 10.04 7.65
N GLU A 33 -1.88 10.65 8.20
CA GLU A 33 -2.90 11.37 7.42
C GLU A 33 -2.31 12.52 6.60
N SER A 34 -1.36 13.26 7.18
CA SER A 34 -0.70 14.40 6.53
C SER A 34 0.22 13.95 5.40
N LEU A 35 0.99 12.88 5.61
CA LEU A 35 1.85 12.32 4.57
C LEU A 35 1.00 11.78 3.41
N ILE A 36 -0.07 11.03 3.71
CA ILE A 36 -0.98 10.53 2.66
C ILE A 36 -1.66 11.70 1.92
N GLY A 37 -2.14 12.69 2.68
CA GLY A 37 -2.80 13.89 2.18
C GLY A 37 -1.91 14.82 1.34
N SER A 38 -0.58 14.65 1.37
CA SER A 38 0.35 15.38 0.50
C SER A 38 0.28 14.97 -0.98
N GLY A 39 -0.57 14.00 -1.32
CA GLY A 39 -0.83 13.56 -2.69
C GLY A 39 0.01 12.34 -3.10
N ILE A 40 0.45 11.53 -2.13
CA ILE A 40 1.23 10.34 -2.43
C ILE A 40 0.39 9.25 -3.07
N LEU A 41 -0.87 9.09 -2.67
CA LEU A 41 -1.83 8.14 -3.25
C LEU A 41 -2.55 8.74 -4.44
N ARG A 42 -2.61 7.99 -5.55
CA ARG A 42 -3.49 8.29 -6.68
C ARG A 42 -4.81 7.54 -6.56
N ARG A 43 -5.76 7.80 -7.47
CA ARG A 43 -7.07 7.14 -7.49
C ARG A 43 -6.92 5.64 -7.74
N TYR A 44 -7.75 4.86 -7.04
CA TYR A 44 -7.96 3.44 -7.29
C TYR A 44 -8.32 3.17 -8.74
N ASP A 45 -7.71 2.13 -9.32
CA ASP A 45 -8.03 1.63 -10.65
C ASP A 45 -8.07 0.10 -10.60
N THR A 46 -9.27 -0.47 -10.60
CA THR A 46 -9.52 -1.93 -10.52
C THR A 46 -8.78 -2.81 -11.55
N ARG A 47 -8.13 -2.22 -12.57
CA ARG A 47 -7.42 -2.95 -13.63
C ARG A 47 -5.92 -2.69 -13.68
N VAL A 48 -5.42 -1.78 -12.83
CA VAL A 48 -4.06 -1.22 -12.91
C VAL A 48 -3.45 -0.90 -11.53
N PHE A 49 -4.29 -0.68 -10.52
CA PHE A 49 -3.89 -0.33 -9.16
C PHE A 49 -4.98 -0.80 -8.18
N ASP A 50 -5.03 -2.11 -7.95
CA ASP A 50 -6.01 -2.77 -7.10
C ASP A 50 -5.71 -2.61 -5.60
N CYS A 51 -6.48 -3.27 -4.71
CA CYS A 51 -6.30 -3.13 -3.26
C CYS A 51 -4.91 -3.58 -2.81
N SER A 52 -4.36 -4.63 -3.42
CA SER A 52 -3.09 -5.24 -3.05
C SER A 52 -1.93 -4.34 -3.50
N GLU A 53 -1.99 -3.83 -4.73
CA GLU A 53 -1.01 -2.85 -5.23
C GLU A 53 -1.07 -1.53 -4.44
N MET A 54 -2.27 -1.05 -4.10
CA MET A 54 -2.46 0.16 -3.29
C MET A 54 -1.89 -0.01 -1.87
N ALA A 55 -2.12 -1.16 -1.25
CA ALA A 55 -1.58 -1.48 0.07
C ALA A 55 -0.05 -1.58 0.04
N ALA A 56 0.53 -2.28 -0.94
CA ALA A 56 1.98 -2.39 -1.08
C ALA A 56 2.67 -1.05 -1.37
N TYR A 57 2.07 -0.20 -2.21
CA TYR A 57 2.60 1.14 -2.45
C TYR A 57 2.50 2.04 -1.20
N LEU A 58 1.38 1.95 -0.46
CA LEU A 58 1.20 2.73 0.76
C LEU A 58 2.17 2.29 1.86
N GLU A 59 2.34 0.98 2.07
CA GLU A 59 3.37 0.41 2.95
C GLU A 59 4.75 0.97 2.58
N TRP A 60 5.18 0.81 1.33
CA TRP A 60 6.47 1.30 0.87
C TRP A 60 6.67 2.80 1.13
N MET A 61 5.63 3.60 0.86
CA MET A 61 5.66 5.04 1.10
C MET A 61 5.71 5.40 2.57
N LEU A 62 5.06 4.66 3.46
CA LEU A 62 5.08 4.94 4.90
C LEU A 62 6.39 4.47 5.54
N GLU A 63 6.86 3.26 5.22
CA GLU A 63 8.13 2.70 5.73
C GLU A 63 9.33 3.58 5.41
N LYS A 64 9.45 4.04 4.15
CA LYS A 64 10.56 4.92 3.75
C LYS A 64 10.54 6.27 4.48
N HIS A 65 9.41 6.64 5.09
CA HIS A 65 9.25 7.85 5.90
C HIS A 65 9.32 7.56 7.41
N GLY A 66 9.63 6.33 7.83
CA GLY A 66 9.93 5.98 9.22
C GLY A 66 8.73 5.48 10.04
N PHE A 67 7.61 5.16 9.39
CA PHE A 67 6.47 4.52 10.05
C PHE A 67 6.64 2.99 10.04
N ASP A 68 6.28 2.32 11.14
CA ASP A 68 6.19 0.84 11.21
C ASP A 68 4.84 0.40 10.67
N THR A 69 4.86 -0.28 9.54
CA THR A 69 3.69 -0.67 8.77
C THR A 69 3.71 -2.14 8.39
N LYS A 70 2.53 -2.68 8.06
CA LYS A 70 2.34 -4.07 7.64
C LYS A 70 1.27 -4.16 6.58
N ILE A 71 1.46 -5.05 5.61
CA ILE A 71 0.44 -5.40 4.61
C ILE A 71 -0.49 -6.43 5.25
N CYS A 72 -1.78 -6.13 5.30
CA CYS A 72 -2.82 -7.03 5.80
C CYS A 72 -3.62 -7.58 4.62
N LEU A 73 -3.92 -8.88 4.62
CA LEU A 73 -4.75 -9.55 3.63
C LEU A 73 -5.89 -10.31 4.31
N ALA A 74 -7.06 -10.33 3.69
CA ALA A 74 -8.14 -11.26 4.00
C ALA A 74 -8.73 -11.82 2.72
N ASP A 75 -9.00 -13.13 2.68
CA ASP A 75 -9.62 -13.81 1.53
C ASP A 75 -11.13 -13.55 1.45
N ASN A 76 -11.74 -13.18 2.58
CA ASN A 76 -13.18 -12.92 2.71
C ASN A 76 -13.43 -11.73 3.65
N PHE A 77 -13.22 -10.53 3.12
CA PHE A 77 -13.40 -9.30 3.87
C PHE A 77 -14.89 -8.98 4.08
N ASP A 78 -15.28 -8.50 5.27
CA ASP A 78 -16.69 -8.21 5.62
C ASP A 78 -17.73 -9.32 5.29
N ASN A 79 -17.27 -10.58 5.17
CA ASN A 79 -18.08 -11.73 4.73
C ASN A 79 -18.72 -11.58 3.33
N ASP A 80 -18.08 -10.84 2.42
CA ASP A 80 -18.59 -10.59 1.07
C ASP A 80 -18.05 -11.57 -0.01
N TYR A 81 -17.19 -12.52 0.38
CA TYR A 81 -16.47 -13.47 -0.47
C TYR A 81 -15.45 -12.82 -1.42
N VAL A 82 -15.01 -11.59 -1.13
CA VAL A 82 -14.01 -10.85 -1.88
C VAL A 82 -12.74 -10.71 -1.04
N GLY A 83 -11.60 -10.97 -1.69
CA GLY A 83 -10.30 -10.74 -1.09
C GLY A 83 -10.02 -9.24 -0.96
N HIS A 84 -9.34 -8.83 0.10
CA HIS A 84 -9.03 -7.42 0.36
C HIS A 84 -7.65 -7.25 0.97
N ALA A 85 -7.03 -6.11 0.68
CA ALA A 85 -5.72 -5.73 1.19
C ALA A 85 -5.72 -4.29 1.72
N TRP A 86 -5.08 -4.09 2.86
CA TRP A 86 -4.96 -2.78 3.53
C TRP A 86 -3.65 -2.70 4.32
N VAL A 87 -3.38 -1.54 4.94
CA VAL A 87 -2.16 -1.32 5.72
C VAL A 87 -2.47 -1.19 7.20
N ALA A 88 -1.74 -1.92 8.04
CA ALA A 88 -1.65 -1.64 9.47
C ALA A 88 -0.49 -0.69 9.74
N VAL A 89 -0.65 0.23 10.69
CA VAL A 89 0.39 1.15 11.14
C VAL A 89 0.50 1.06 12.66
N ASP A 90 1.68 0.67 13.14
CA ASP A 90 1.97 0.52 14.56
C ASP A 90 2.48 1.84 15.14
N ILE A 91 1.65 2.48 15.96
CA ILE A 91 1.93 3.74 16.65
C ILE A 91 1.79 3.46 18.16
N PRO A 92 2.88 3.12 18.86
CA PRO A 92 2.82 2.63 20.22
C PRO A 92 1.98 3.53 21.16
N PRO A 93 1.09 2.94 21.98
CA PRO A 93 0.92 1.50 22.22
C PRO A 93 -0.17 0.84 21.35
N ARG A 94 -0.51 1.41 20.19
CA ARG A 94 -1.70 1.02 19.42
C ARG A 94 -1.38 0.71 17.95
N ARG A 95 -2.17 -0.19 17.38
CA ARG A 95 -2.24 -0.40 15.94
C ARG A 95 -3.41 0.38 15.36
N TYR A 96 -3.16 1.07 14.26
CA TYR A 96 -4.16 1.72 13.42
C TYR A 96 -4.21 0.98 12.07
N TYR A 97 -5.28 1.20 11.31
CA TYR A 97 -5.38 0.69 9.94
C TYR A 97 -5.62 1.83 8.98
N VAL A 98 -5.16 1.65 7.74
CA VAL A 98 -5.39 2.58 6.64
C VAL A 98 -5.98 1.79 5.49
N GLU A 99 -7.20 2.16 5.11
CA GLU A 99 -7.87 1.68 3.91
C GLU A 99 -7.46 2.56 2.73
N PRO A 100 -6.66 2.08 1.77
CA PRO A 100 -6.16 2.92 0.69
C PRO A 100 -7.16 3.07 -0.47
N THR A 101 -8.17 2.21 -0.59
CA THR A 101 -9.15 2.13 -1.69
C THR A 101 -10.51 2.77 -1.38
N ALA A 102 -10.67 3.37 -0.20
CA ALA A 102 -11.94 3.97 0.21
C ALA A 102 -12.43 5.02 -0.82
N VAL A 103 -13.74 5.34 -0.81
CA VAL A 103 -14.31 6.32 -1.75
C VAL A 103 -15.22 7.32 -1.01
N ASN A 104 -14.73 8.53 -0.78
CA ASN A 104 -15.44 9.72 -0.28
C ASN A 104 -15.76 10.68 -1.44
N PRO A 105 -16.68 11.64 -1.26
CA PRO A 105 -17.19 12.52 -2.33
C PRO A 105 -16.18 13.46 -3.03
N GLY A 106 -14.90 13.46 -2.64
CA GLY A 106 -13.86 14.38 -3.13
C GLY A 106 -12.82 13.79 -4.10
N GLY A 107 -12.87 12.48 -4.36
CA GLY A 107 -12.07 11.83 -5.41
C GLY A 107 -10.61 11.41 -5.09
N PHE A 108 -10.10 11.49 -3.86
CA PHE A 108 -8.90 10.72 -3.41
C PHE A 108 -9.09 10.35 -1.96
N ILE A 109 -9.18 9.06 -1.66
CA ILE A 109 -9.76 8.66 -0.39
C ILE A 109 -9.07 7.44 0.17
N PHE A 110 -8.24 7.71 1.16
CA PHE A 110 -7.94 6.72 2.17
C PHE A 110 -8.89 6.94 3.36
N SER A 111 -9.05 5.93 4.20
CA SER A 111 -9.65 6.09 5.53
C SER A 111 -8.70 5.57 6.59
N THR A 112 -8.43 6.38 7.61
CA THR A 112 -7.76 5.92 8.82
C THR A 112 -8.80 5.31 9.77
N ILE A 113 -8.53 4.07 10.16
CA ILE A 113 -9.40 3.29 11.02
C ILE A 113 -8.72 3.14 12.36
N LYS A 114 -9.43 3.58 13.40
CA LYS A 114 -8.97 3.48 14.78
C LYS A 114 -9.37 2.09 15.32
N PRO A 115 -8.55 1.47 16.19
CA PRO A 115 -8.81 0.11 16.68
C PRO A 115 -10.10 -0.05 17.51
N TYR A 116 -10.73 1.07 17.87
CA TYR A 116 -11.97 1.13 18.64
C TYR A 116 -13.15 1.67 17.82
N ASP A 117 -12.99 1.82 16.50
CA ASP A 117 -14.11 2.17 15.62
C ASP A 117 -14.96 0.92 15.34
N GLY A 118 -16.16 0.89 15.94
CA GLY A 118 -17.08 -0.25 15.83
C GLY A 118 -17.60 -0.49 14.41
N ASN A 119 -17.54 0.52 13.54
CA ASN A 119 -17.98 0.40 12.14
C ASN A 119 -16.93 -0.29 11.24
N TYR A 120 -15.72 -0.52 11.75
CA TYR A 120 -14.60 -1.03 10.97
C TYR A 120 -13.86 -2.16 11.68
N LYS A 121 -14.58 -2.94 12.51
CA LYS A 121 -14.02 -4.05 13.29
C LYS A 121 -13.33 -5.12 12.43
N ASP A 122 -13.74 -5.27 11.17
CA ASP A 122 -13.24 -6.33 10.28
C ASP A 122 -11.82 -6.05 9.77
N TYR A 123 -11.35 -4.79 9.81
CA TYR A 123 -9.92 -4.47 9.58
C TYR A 123 -8.98 -5.05 10.64
N GLY A 124 -9.51 -5.41 11.81
CA GLY A 124 -8.78 -6.14 12.85
C GLY A 124 -8.72 -7.65 12.62
N ARG A 125 -9.28 -8.16 11.53
CA ARG A 125 -9.34 -9.59 11.17
C ARG A 125 -8.66 -9.78 9.82
N TYR A 126 -7.60 -10.58 9.80
CA TYR A 126 -6.81 -10.83 8.60
C TYR A 126 -6.40 -12.29 8.57
N ASP A 127 -6.30 -12.85 7.37
CA ASP A 127 -5.76 -14.18 7.11
C ASP A 127 -4.23 -14.15 7.01
N GLY A 128 -3.66 -12.99 6.64
CA GLY A 128 -2.23 -12.74 6.61
C GLY A 128 -1.86 -11.31 7.03
N ILE A 129 -0.74 -11.18 7.73
CA ILE A 129 -0.10 -9.90 8.04
C ILE A 129 1.40 -10.02 7.81
N TYR A 130 1.96 -9.10 7.04
CA TYR A 130 3.32 -9.18 6.52
C TYR A 130 4.07 -7.88 6.80
N ASP A 131 5.30 -7.98 7.29
CA ASP A 131 6.13 -6.80 7.59
C ASP A 131 6.47 -6.00 6.33
N ASP A 132 6.58 -6.66 5.18
CA ASP A 132 6.91 -6.02 3.92
C ASP A 132 6.44 -6.85 2.72
N ILE A 133 6.74 -6.34 1.53
CA ILE A 133 6.47 -7.01 0.26
C ILE A 133 7.24 -8.34 0.09
N TYR A 134 8.42 -8.48 0.70
CA TYR A 134 9.22 -9.69 0.60
C TYR A 134 8.59 -10.86 1.36
N GLU A 135 7.98 -10.58 2.51
CA GLU A 135 7.19 -11.54 3.27
C GLU A 135 5.87 -11.88 2.56
N ALA A 136 5.14 -10.86 2.08
CA ALA A 136 3.85 -11.05 1.42
C ALA A 136 3.95 -11.95 0.17
N THR A 137 5.03 -11.80 -0.61
CA THR A 137 5.24 -12.52 -1.88
C THR A 137 5.83 -13.93 -1.72
N LYS A 138 6.07 -14.41 -0.49
CA LYS A 138 6.45 -15.82 -0.26
C LYS A 138 5.32 -16.79 -0.62
N ASN A 139 4.07 -16.36 -0.38
CA ASN A 139 2.87 -17.19 -0.59
C ASN A 139 1.95 -16.62 -1.67
N ASN A 140 2.25 -15.43 -2.19
CA ASN A 140 1.44 -14.73 -3.18
C ASN A 140 2.32 -14.31 -4.38
N PRO A 141 1.78 -14.27 -5.61
CA PRO A 141 2.57 -13.85 -6.75
C PRO A 141 2.97 -12.38 -6.64
N VAL A 142 4.19 -12.04 -7.09
CA VAL A 142 4.66 -10.63 -7.10
C VAL A 142 3.73 -9.73 -7.91
N SER A 143 3.11 -10.26 -8.97
CA SER A 143 2.15 -9.55 -9.83
C SER A 143 0.83 -9.16 -9.15
N GLU A 144 0.64 -9.56 -7.89
CA GLU A 144 -0.49 -9.11 -7.06
C GLU A 144 -0.20 -7.75 -6.41
N PHE A 145 1.07 -7.33 -6.34
CA PHE A 145 1.49 -6.18 -5.55
C PHE A 145 2.42 -5.23 -6.33
N ASP A 146 2.62 -5.46 -7.61
CA ASP A 146 3.67 -4.87 -8.44
C ASP A 146 3.33 -3.45 -8.93
N TRP A 147 2.93 -2.58 -8.00
CA TRP A 147 2.58 -1.17 -8.24
C TRP A 147 3.64 -0.39 -9.04
N TRP A 148 4.90 -0.80 -8.98
CA TRP A 148 6.01 -0.20 -9.72
C TRP A 148 5.94 -0.44 -11.24
N ASN A 149 4.95 -1.21 -11.70
CA ASN A 149 4.63 -1.36 -13.12
C ASN A 149 3.70 -0.25 -13.64
N ASP A 150 3.08 0.52 -12.74
CA ASP A 150 2.43 1.77 -13.11
C ASP A 150 3.51 2.83 -13.44
N PRO A 151 3.52 3.40 -14.67
CA PRO A 151 4.55 4.36 -15.07
C PRO A 151 4.66 5.61 -14.19
N GLN A 152 3.56 6.06 -13.57
CA GLN A 152 3.56 7.24 -12.70
C GLN A 152 4.19 6.91 -11.34
N LEU A 153 3.92 5.72 -10.79
CA LEU A 153 4.49 5.29 -9.52
C LEU A 153 5.95 4.85 -9.68
N ALA A 154 6.28 4.19 -10.78
CA ALA A 154 7.65 3.83 -11.15
C ALA A 154 8.59 5.04 -11.18
N TYR A 155 8.10 6.22 -11.58
CA TYR A 155 8.87 7.46 -11.55
C TYR A 155 9.27 7.84 -10.12
N LYS A 156 8.34 7.79 -9.15
CA LYS A 156 8.63 8.07 -7.73
C LYS A 156 9.66 7.09 -7.14
N LEU A 157 9.57 5.82 -7.54
CA LEU A 157 10.56 4.81 -7.16
C LEU A 157 11.94 5.15 -7.71
N LYS A 158 12.06 5.51 -8.99
CA LYS A 158 13.32 5.91 -9.63
C LYS A 158 13.92 7.17 -9.01
N GLU A 159 13.11 8.19 -8.73
CA GLU A 159 13.57 9.39 -8.00
C GLU A 159 14.14 9.02 -6.62
N SER A 160 13.50 8.08 -5.91
CA SER A 160 14.01 7.60 -4.62
C SER A 160 15.32 6.84 -4.75
N GLN A 161 15.58 6.21 -5.90
CA GLN A 161 16.83 5.50 -6.20
C GLN A 161 17.96 6.44 -6.70
N GLY A 162 17.72 7.75 -6.76
CA GLY A 162 18.71 8.73 -7.25
C GLY A 162 18.76 8.82 -8.78
N GLY A 163 17.71 8.36 -9.48
CA GLY A 163 17.56 8.53 -10.92
C GLY A 163 17.14 9.96 -11.27
N ASN A 164 17.87 10.59 -12.21
CA ASN A 164 17.46 11.80 -12.93
C ASN A 164 16.53 11.46 -14.08
#